data_AF-A0A559QNQ6-F1
#
_entry.id   AF-A0A559QNQ6-F1
#
_cell.length_a   1.000
_cell.length_b   1.000
_cell.length_c   1.000
_cell.angle_alpha   90.00
_cell.angle_beta   90.00
_cell.angle_gamma   90.00
#
_symmetry.space_group_name_H-M   'P 1'
#
loop_
_entity.id
_entity.type
_entity.pdbx_description
1 polymer ?
#
loop_
_entity_poly.entity_id
_entity_poly.type
_entity_poly.pdbx_seq_one_letter_code
_entity_poly.pdbx_strand_id
1 'polypeptide(L)'
;MPLIQRAGCCHSLFKLAGIERQCRNETHLKFMMRNTLIVLVVAGLLGTTLQAVADQQSCPAVNCDCTSLPREAWQDYCYAHELRIKKSCVANNNVPNEYCSLHGPGATPLPLALKAAESPVLSKDIIPEAQQNLVKQFRAMDSEISLLRNKVSSLWFAESINILKKMDETLDQLYQQQIRVSSSWLVYEDEGEARSTWNEFAKSSEPLAEIWREYGDLVWDMYLKEASPQAKQAYRVIAFRVIRLSGKAYEMAATGFGHTGKFKRAAKTWSVAADVAKVVMQHKTESGAPASHVTFYSYQASSRLHRATYYWALEANEDNVLQALAQAQELSGKDDMHQLLIAAEERKDEESVQTVGN
;
A
#
# COMPACT_ATOMS: atom_id res chain seq x y z
N MET A 1 -42.59 18.50 -23.62
CA MET A 1 -42.37 19.92 -23.25
C MET A 1 -40.87 20.19 -23.22
N PRO A 2 -40.41 21.36 -23.69
CA PRO A 2 -39.25 21.47 -24.57
C PRO A 2 -37.90 21.63 -23.88
N LEU A 3 -36.88 21.25 -24.66
CA LEU A 3 -35.45 21.44 -24.46
C LEU A 3 -35.08 22.93 -24.35
N ILE A 4 -34.21 23.28 -23.39
CA ILE A 4 -33.57 24.60 -23.31
C ILE A 4 -32.06 24.41 -23.54
N GLN A 5 -31.62 24.83 -24.74
CA GLN A 5 -30.25 25.21 -25.03
C GLN A 5 -29.99 26.61 -24.47
N ARG A 6 -28.83 26.84 -23.86
CA ARG A 6 -28.20 28.17 -23.82
C ARG A 6 -26.69 28.05 -24.02
N ALA A 7 -26.24 28.63 -25.12
CA ALA A 7 -24.88 29.08 -25.36
C ALA A 7 -24.65 30.43 -24.67
N GLY A 8 -23.38 30.75 -24.37
CA GLY A 8 -22.99 32.07 -23.88
C GLY A 8 -21.49 32.17 -23.60
N CYS A 9 -20.71 32.54 -24.61
CA CYS A 9 -19.35 33.05 -24.46
C CYS A 9 -19.33 34.34 -23.64
N CYS A 10 -18.29 34.54 -22.82
CA CYS A 10 -17.83 35.89 -22.49
C CYS A 10 -16.31 35.93 -22.27
N HIS A 11 -15.66 36.80 -23.04
CA HIS A 11 -14.27 37.23 -22.92
C HIS A 11 -14.02 38.01 -21.62
N SER A 12 -12.81 37.88 -21.05
CA SER A 12 -12.13 38.88 -20.20
C SER A 12 -10.64 38.46 -20.08
N LEU A 13 -9.71 38.99 -20.89
CA LEU A 13 -8.86 40.17 -20.63
C LEU A 13 -8.21 40.19 -19.22
N PHE A 14 -6.94 39.78 -19.14
CA PHE A 14 -6.00 40.30 -18.14
C PHE A 14 -4.62 40.56 -18.75
N LYS A 15 -4.10 41.75 -18.41
CA LYS A 15 -2.87 42.39 -18.86
C LYS A 15 -1.66 41.99 -18.00
N LEU A 16 -0.51 41.85 -18.69
CA LEU A 16 0.83 42.42 -18.44
C LEU A 16 1.45 42.40 -17.02
N ALA A 17 2.54 41.63 -16.90
CA ALA A 17 3.89 42.01 -16.41
C ALA A 17 4.77 40.76 -16.64
N GLY A 18 5.93 40.74 -17.30
CA GLY A 18 7.09 41.62 -17.24
C GLY A 18 8.23 40.83 -16.57
N ILE A 19 9.34 40.56 -17.30
CA ILE A 19 10.75 40.43 -16.86
C ILE A 19 11.57 39.48 -17.78
N GLU A 20 12.46 40.14 -18.52
CA GLU A 20 13.85 39.84 -18.93
C GLU A 20 14.23 38.47 -19.53
N ARG A 21 14.52 38.52 -20.84
CA ARG A 21 15.40 37.59 -21.56
C ARG A 21 16.84 38.03 -21.38
N GLN A 22 17.71 37.11 -20.99
CA GLN A 22 19.14 37.25 -21.21
C GLN A 22 19.78 35.89 -21.50
N CYS A 23 20.62 35.88 -22.54
CA CYS A 23 21.70 34.95 -22.90
C CYS A 23 21.61 34.56 -24.39
N ARG A 24 22.69 34.44 -25.15
CA ARG A 24 24.04 35.03 -25.18
C ARG A 24 24.58 34.51 -26.53
N ASN A 25 25.20 35.36 -27.32
CA ASN A 25 25.94 34.96 -28.53
C ASN A 25 27.15 34.12 -28.13
N GLU A 26 27.39 32.98 -28.79
CA GLU A 26 28.75 32.49 -29.08
C GLU A 26 28.83 31.81 -30.46
N THR A 27 29.39 32.59 -31.38
CA THR A 27 30.43 32.28 -32.39
C THR A 27 30.59 30.87 -32.97
N HIS A 28 30.41 30.87 -34.29
CA HIS A 28 31.09 30.05 -35.30
C HIS A 28 32.53 29.63 -34.98
N LEU A 29 32.83 28.34 -35.17
CA LEU A 29 34.13 27.89 -35.66
C LEU A 29 33.93 26.78 -36.71
N LYS A 30 34.12 27.16 -37.98
CA LYS A 30 34.34 26.23 -39.09
C LYS A 30 35.82 25.83 -39.05
N PHE A 31 36.12 24.54 -39.04
CA PHE A 31 37.40 24.06 -39.56
C PHE A 31 37.18 22.84 -40.45
N MET A 32 37.60 23.00 -41.71
CA MET A 32 37.60 22.01 -42.77
C MET A 32 38.80 21.07 -42.63
N MET A 33 38.58 19.78 -42.87
CA MET A 33 39.50 18.81 -43.50
C MET A 33 38.74 17.46 -43.49
N ARG A 34 37.96 17.07 -44.51
CA ARG A 34 38.25 16.78 -45.93
C ARG A 34 39.25 15.63 -46.12
N ASN A 35 38.65 14.46 -46.37
CA ASN A 35 39.10 13.38 -47.25
C ASN A 35 40.40 12.65 -46.93
N THR A 36 40.31 11.54 -46.18
CA THR A 36 40.89 10.24 -46.58
C THR A 36 40.27 9.13 -45.74
N LEU A 37 40.20 7.90 -46.27
CA LEU A 37 39.72 6.67 -45.61
C LEU A 37 38.21 6.33 -45.72
N ILE A 38 37.67 6.50 -46.93
CA ILE A 38 36.55 5.68 -47.43
C ILE A 38 37.17 4.35 -47.88
N VAL A 39 36.81 3.22 -47.25
CA VAL A 39 36.81 1.82 -47.78
C VAL A 39 36.68 0.74 -46.68
N LEU A 40 36.81 1.07 -45.39
CA LEU A 40 36.73 0.08 -44.28
C LEU A 40 35.55 0.29 -43.30
N VAL A 41 34.47 0.94 -43.73
CA VAL A 41 33.35 1.35 -42.84
C VAL A 41 32.01 0.66 -43.18
N VAL A 42 31.89 -0.06 -44.29
CA VAL A 42 30.60 -0.61 -44.74
C VAL A 42 30.30 -2.03 -44.19
N ALA A 43 31.30 -2.75 -43.67
CA ALA A 43 31.09 -4.08 -43.08
C ALA A 43 30.86 -4.08 -41.55
N GLY A 44 31.03 -2.95 -40.87
CA GLY A 44 30.89 -2.82 -39.40
C GLY A 44 29.52 -2.34 -38.91
N LEU A 45 28.59 -2.04 -39.82
CA LEU A 45 27.29 -1.41 -39.49
C LEU A 45 26.09 -2.38 -39.48
N LEU A 46 26.32 -3.68 -39.71
CA LEU A 46 25.28 -4.72 -39.71
C LEU A 46 25.32 -5.65 -38.48
N GLY A 47 26.23 -5.42 -37.52
CA GLY A 47 26.48 -6.33 -36.40
C GLY A 47 25.89 -5.94 -35.04
N THR A 48 25.26 -4.77 -34.87
CA THR A 48 24.97 -4.21 -33.53
C THR A 48 23.50 -4.03 -33.16
N THR A 49 22.54 -4.56 -33.92
CA THR A 49 21.09 -4.34 -33.63
C THR A 49 20.38 -5.48 -32.89
N LEU A 50 21.08 -6.55 -32.46
CA LEU A 50 20.43 -7.75 -31.90
C LEU A 50 20.44 -7.89 -30.36
N GLN A 51 20.98 -6.94 -29.59
CA GLN A 51 21.09 -7.11 -28.12
C GLN A 51 20.04 -6.37 -27.27
N ALA A 52 19.04 -5.73 -27.87
CA ALA A 52 18.05 -4.94 -27.11
C ALA A 52 16.73 -5.68 -26.77
N VAL A 53 16.58 -6.97 -27.09
CA VAL A 53 15.29 -7.70 -26.92
C VAL A 53 15.23 -8.54 -25.64
N ALA A 54 16.28 -8.56 -24.81
CA ALA A 54 16.33 -9.40 -23.61
C ALA A 54 15.69 -8.78 -22.35
N ASP A 55 15.36 -7.47 -22.36
CA ASP A 55 14.79 -6.79 -21.18
C ASP A 55 13.32 -6.37 -21.36
N GLN A 56 12.69 -6.76 -22.47
CA GLN A 56 11.28 -6.45 -22.76
C GLN A 56 10.27 -7.32 -21.98
N GLN A 57 10.74 -8.19 -21.08
CA GLN A 57 9.93 -9.02 -20.19
C GLN A 57 9.90 -8.53 -18.73
N SER A 58 10.51 -7.38 -18.41
CA SER A 58 10.46 -6.84 -17.06
C SER A 58 9.31 -5.83 -16.92
N CYS A 59 8.33 -6.15 -16.07
CA CYS A 59 7.37 -5.18 -15.55
C CYS A 59 7.89 -4.70 -14.18
N PRO A 60 8.57 -3.54 -14.09
CA PRO A 60 9.20 -3.06 -12.86
C PRO A 60 8.18 -2.69 -11.77
N ALA A 61 6.91 -2.49 -12.15
CA ALA A 61 5.82 -2.25 -11.21
C ALA A 61 5.41 -3.50 -10.41
N VAL A 62 5.97 -4.68 -10.72
CA VAL A 62 5.72 -5.94 -10.02
C VAL A 62 7.01 -6.41 -9.34
N ASN A 63 7.01 -6.40 -8.02
CA ASN A 63 8.02 -7.01 -7.17
C ASN A 63 7.30 -7.68 -6.00
N CYS A 64 7.17 -9.01 -5.98
CA CYS A 64 6.47 -9.68 -4.88
C CYS A 64 7.35 -9.91 -3.63
N ASP A 65 8.61 -9.46 -3.65
CA ASP A 65 9.57 -9.59 -2.54
C ASP A 65 9.70 -11.04 -2.04
N CYS A 66 9.84 -11.96 -2.99
CA CYS A 66 9.82 -13.40 -2.69
C CYS A 66 11.02 -13.85 -1.86
N THR A 67 12.21 -13.25 -2.04
CA THR A 67 13.43 -13.57 -1.28
C THR A 67 13.29 -13.37 0.22
N SER A 68 12.42 -12.45 0.63
CA SER A 68 12.22 -12.11 2.04
C SER A 68 11.34 -13.13 2.76
N LEU A 69 10.69 -14.05 2.04
CA LEU A 69 9.86 -15.07 2.66
C LEU A 69 10.73 -16.12 3.40
N PRO A 70 10.35 -16.53 4.63
CA PRO A 70 11.22 -17.33 5.49
C PRO A 70 11.34 -18.81 5.09
N ARG A 71 10.54 -19.29 4.13
CA ARG A 71 10.54 -20.71 3.70
C ARG A 71 10.76 -20.81 2.20
N GLU A 72 11.65 -21.70 1.78
CA GLU A 72 11.96 -21.93 0.36
C GLU A 72 10.72 -22.25 -0.49
N ALA A 73 9.86 -23.16 -0.04
CA ALA A 73 8.61 -23.47 -0.74
C ALA A 73 7.69 -22.23 -0.92
N TRP A 74 7.76 -21.26 0.00
CA TRP A 74 7.02 -20.01 -0.10
C TRP A 74 7.65 -19.09 -1.14
N GLN A 75 8.98 -19.05 -1.21
CA GLN A 75 9.72 -18.31 -2.22
C GLN A 75 9.38 -18.86 -3.61
N ASP A 76 9.41 -20.18 -3.81
CA ASP A 76 9.09 -20.83 -5.09
C ASP A 76 7.68 -20.51 -5.57
N TYR A 77 6.69 -20.67 -4.69
CA TYR A 77 5.31 -20.31 -5.01
C TYR A 77 5.17 -18.82 -5.35
N CYS A 78 5.80 -17.95 -4.56
CA CYS A 78 5.81 -16.51 -4.78
C CYS A 78 6.42 -16.15 -6.15
N TYR A 79 7.57 -16.74 -6.52
CA TYR A 79 8.21 -16.51 -7.80
C TYR A 79 7.37 -16.97 -8.98
N ALA A 80 6.76 -18.15 -8.88
CA ALA A 80 5.86 -18.66 -9.91
C ALA A 80 4.67 -17.72 -10.13
N HIS A 81 4.09 -17.20 -9.04
CA HIS A 81 3.01 -16.22 -9.11
C HIS A 81 3.47 -14.86 -9.65
N GLU A 82 4.62 -14.37 -9.20
CA GLU A 82 5.22 -13.11 -9.66
C GLU A 82 5.48 -13.14 -11.16
N LEU A 83 6.06 -14.24 -11.68
CA LEU A 83 6.32 -14.41 -13.12
C LEU A 83 5.03 -14.34 -13.94
N ARG A 84 3.95 -14.95 -13.44
CA ARG A 84 2.62 -14.87 -14.08
C ARG A 84 2.11 -13.43 -14.13
N ILE A 85 2.20 -12.69 -13.02
CA ILE A 85 1.76 -11.28 -12.99
C ILE A 85 2.64 -10.40 -13.88
N LYS A 86 3.96 -10.61 -13.91
CA LYS A 86 4.86 -9.87 -14.81
C LYS A 86 4.45 -10.08 -16.26
N LYS A 87 4.12 -11.30 -16.66
CA LYS A 87 3.62 -11.62 -18.00
C LYS A 87 2.30 -10.90 -18.32
N SER A 88 1.32 -10.90 -17.42
CA SER A 88 0.05 -10.19 -17.62
C SER A 88 0.22 -8.68 -17.62
N CYS A 89 1.13 -8.14 -16.80
CA CYS A 89 1.49 -6.73 -16.76
C CYS A 89 2.11 -6.25 -18.08
N VAL A 90 3.07 -7.00 -18.65
CA VAL A 90 3.66 -6.67 -19.97
C VAL A 90 2.59 -6.68 -21.05
N ALA A 91 1.70 -7.67 -21.04
CA ALA A 91 0.55 -7.73 -21.96
C ALA A 91 -0.45 -6.57 -21.76
N ASN A 92 -0.45 -5.94 -20.58
CA ASN A 92 -1.28 -4.80 -20.22
C ASN A 92 -0.50 -3.47 -20.21
N ASN A 93 0.46 -3.30 -21.12
CA ASN A 93 1.25 -2.07 -21.29
C ASN A 93 1.99 -1.61 -20.02
N ASN A 94 2.61 -2.55 -19.30
CA ASN A 94 3.32 -2.30 -18.05
C ASN A 94 2.44 -1.77 -16.91
N VAL A 95 1.13 -2.04 -16.96
CA VAL A 95 0.19 -1.75 -15.87
C VAL A 95 -0.25 -3.05 -15.21
N PRO A 96 0.11 -3.32 -13.96
CA PRO A 96 -0.35 -4.51 -13.26
C PRO A 96 -1.88 -4.52 -13.14
N ASN A 97 -2.50 -5.67 -13.45
CA ASN A 97 -3.93 -5.92 -13.29
C ASN A 97 -4.24 -6.98 -12.22
N GLU A 98 -3.20 -7.50 -11.58
CA GLU A 98 -3.26 -8.48 -10.50
C GLU A 98 -2.35 -8.05 -9.35
N TYR A 99 -2.64 -8.55 -8.15
CA TYR A 99 -1.84 -8.32 -6.94
C TYR A 99 -0.95 -9.50 -6.60
N CYS A 100 0.18 -9.22 -5.96
CA CYS A 100 0.98 -10.28 -5.33
C CYS A 100 0.14 -11.04 -4.28
N SER A 101 0.28 -12.37 -4.24
CA SER A 101 -0.39 -13.26 -3.27
C SER A 101 0.47 -13.43 -2.01
N LEU A 102 0.94 -14.64 -1.68
CA LEU A 102 2.01 -14.82 -0.71
C LEU A 102 3.22 -13.95 -1.11
N HIS A 103 3.64 -13.05 -0.21
CA HIS A 103 4.53 -11.96 -0.56
C HIS A 103 5.38 -11.49 0.64
N GLY A 104 6.55 -10.91 0.37
CA GLY A 104 7.40 -10.30 1.40
C GLY A 104 6.93 -8.92 1.86
N PRO A 105 7.60 -8.32 2.86
CA PRO A 105 7.27 -7.02 3.40
C PRO A 105 7.44 -5.84 2.42
N GLY A 106 8.26 -5.98 1.37
CA GLY A 106 8.51 -4.98 0.33
C GLY A 106 7.65 -5.12 -0.92
N ALA A 107 6.64 -6.01 -0.92
CA ALA A 107 5.94 -6.39 -2.14
C ALA A 107 5.05 -5.29 -2.76
N THR A 108 5.01 -5.25 -4.09
CA THR A 108 4.20 -4.39 -4.95
C THR A 108 3.77 -5.12 -6.24
N PRO A 109 2.55 -4.90 -6.77
CA PRO A 109 1.46 -4.14 -6.19
C PRO A 109 0.68 -4.95 -5.16
N LEU A 110 0.16 -4.27 -4.14
CA LEU A 110 -0.75 -4.84 -3.14
C LEU A 110 -2.01 -3.97 -2.97
N PRO A 111 -3.16 -4.57 -2.61
CA PRO A 111 -4.40 -3.86 -2.27
C PRO A 111 -4.37 -3.29 -0.84
N LEU A 112 -3.20 -2.87 -0.33
CA LEU A 112 -3.09 -2.26 0.99
C LEU A 112 -3.60 -0.81 0.97
N ALA A 113 -4.05 -0.33 2.13
CA ALA A 113 -4.49 1.06 2.28
C ALA A 113 -3.29 2.02 2.30
N LEU A 114 -2.17 1.56 2.86
CA LEU A 114 -0.91 2.30 2.88
C LEU A 114 -0.14 2.11 1.57
N LYS A 115 0.46 3.21 1.11
CA LYS A 115 1.41 3.21 -0.01
C LYS A 115 2.76 3.60 0.53
N ALA A 116 3.78 2.79 0.34
CA ALA A 116 5.15 3.23 0.59
C ALA A 116 5.59 4.12 -0.58
N ALA A 117 6.17 5.28 -0.28
CA ALA A 117 6.85 6.09 -1.27
C ALA A 117 8.30 6.32 -0.81
N GLU A 118 9.21 6.38 -1.78
CA GLU A 118 10.57 6.81 -1.52
C GLU A 118 10.53 8.23 -0.93
N SER A 119 11.22 8.41 0.19
CA SER A 119 11.26 9.66 0.91
C SER A 119 12.71 10.09 1.10
N PRO A 120 13.06 11.36 0.82
CA PRO A 120 14.43 11.83 0.95
C PRO A 120 14.87 11.82 2.42
N VAL A 121 16.12 11.44 2.66
CA VAL A 121 16.75 11.46 3.99
C VAL A 121 16.71 12.87 4.57
N LEU A 122 16.37 12.97 5.86
CA LEU A 122 16.41 14.21 6.64
C LEU A 122 17.83 14.48 7.13
N SER A 123 18.20 15.75 7.32
CA SER A 123 19.44 16.06 8.04
C SER A 123 19.32 15.64 9.50
N LYS A 124 20.43 15.20 10.12
CA LYS A 124 20.43 14.64 11.48
C LYS A 124 19.84 15.58 12.54
N ASP A 125 20.05 16.88 12.39
CA ASP A 125 19.59 17.92 13.32
C ASP A 125 18.07 18.15 13.32
N ILE A 126 17.37 17.84 12.22
CA ILE A 126 15.92 18.06 12.12
C ILE A 126 15.08 16.81 12.43
N ILE A 127 15.70 15.63 12.56
CA ILE A 127 14.97 14.38 12.83
C ILE A 127 14.15 14.45 14.13
N PRO A 128 14.68 14.95 15.27
CA PRO A 128 13.91 15.05 16.50
C PRO A 128 12.68 15.97 16.37
N GLU A 129 12.79 17.09 15.65
CA GLU A 129 11.66 17.98 15.40
C GLU A 129 10.59 17.30 14.53
N ALA A 130 11.02 16.59 13.48
CA ALA A 130 10.11 15.84 12.61
C ALA A 130 9.34 14.76 13.40
N GLN A 131 10.00 14.03 14.30
CA GLN A 131 9.36 13.06 15.20
C GLN A 131 8.36 13.73 16.14
N GLN A 132 8.72 14.87 16.76
CA GLN A 132 7.78 15.61 17.61
C GLN A 132 6.55 16.10 16.84
N ASN A 133 6.73 16.54 15.59
CA ASN A 133 5.62 16.97 14.73
C ASN A 133 4.70 15.81 14.34
N LEU A 134 5.22 14.60 14.17
CA LEU A 134 4.43 13.39 13.98
C LEU A 134 3.55 13.11 15.22
N VAL A 135 4.12 13.16 16.42
CA VAL A 135 3.36 12.95 17.67
C VAL A 135 2.26 14.00 17.85
N LYS A 136 2.55 15.26 17.56
CA LYS A 136 1.55 16.35 17.61
C LYS A 136 0.40 16.10 16.65
N GLN A 137 0.68 15.63 15.43
CA GLN A 137 -0.35 15.31 14.44
C GLN A 137 -1.22 14.13 14.86
N PHE A 138 -0.65 13.09 15.50
CA PHE A 138 -1.46 12.02 16.10
C PHE A 138 -2.45 12.55 17.14
N ARG A 139 -2.00 13.40 18.07
CA ARG A 139 -2.88 14.01 19.07
C ARG A 139 -3.95 14.90 18.45
N ALA A 140 -3.65 15.57 17.33
CA ALA A 140 -4.65 16.37 16.63
C ALA A 140 -5.79 15.49 16.08
N MET A 141 -5.53 14.24 15.68
CA MET A 141 -6.58 13.33 15.19
C MET A 141 -7.62 12.97 16.25
N ASP A 142 -7.26 12.97 17.55
CA ASP A 142 -8.22 12.76 18.65
C ASP A 142 -9.25 13.91 18.74
N SER A 143 -8.83 15.12 18.38
CA SER A 143 -9.75 16.26 18.31
C SER A 143 -10.65 16.19 17.07
N GLU A 144 -10.11 15.72 15.94
CA GLU A 144 -10.86 15.58 14.68
C GLU A 144 -11.94 14.50 14.77
N ILE A 145 -11.70 13.39 15.47
CA ILE A 145 -12.76 12.38 15.69
C ILE A 145 -13.89 12.93 16.57
N SER A 146 -13.57 13.71 17.59
CA SER A 146 -14.57 14.36 18.44
C SER A 146 -15.42 15.34 17.64
N LEU A 147 -14.77 16.13 16.77
CA LEU A 147 -15.45 17.02 15.84
C LEU A 147 -16.34 16.25 14.85
N LEU A 148 -15.84 15.15 14.28
CA LEU A 148 -16.59 14.27 13.40
C LEU A 148 -17.85 13.73 14.08
N ARG A 149 -17.73 13.22 15.32
CA ARG A 149 -18.85 12.73 16.13
C ARG A 149 -19.94 13.80 16.27
N ASN A 150 -19.54 15.02 16.62
CA ASN A 150 -20.46 16.15 16.77
C ASN A 150 -21.14 16.54 15.44
N LYS A 151 -20.42 16.49 14.32
CA LYS A 151 -21.00 16.80 13.00
C LYS A 151 -21.97 15.72 12.52
N VAL A 152 -21.64 14.45 12.73
CA VAL A 152 -22.54 13.33 12.42
C VAL A 152 -23.82 13.39 13.27
N SER A 153 -23.70 13.63 14.58
CA SER A 153 -24.87 13.72 15.48
C SER A 153 -25.77 14.92 15.18
N SER A 154 -25.20 15.99 14.59
CA SER A 154 -25.95 17.18 14.19
C SER A 154 -26.53 17.09 12.78
N LEU A 155 -26.33 15.98 12.06
CA LEU A 155 -26.71 15.76 10.65
C LEU A 155 -25.94 16.64 9.63
N TRP A 156 -24.75 17.12 9.99
CA TRP A 156 -23.86 17.91 9.13
C TRP A 156 -22.98 16.96 8.30
N PHE A 157 -23.62 16.22 7.40
CA PHE A 157 -23.00 15.10 6.69
C PHE A 157 -21.92 15.53 5.69
N ALA A 158 -22.10 16.67 5.01
CA ALA A 158 -21.12 17.16 4.05
C ALA A 158 -19.79 17.52 4.74
N GLU A 159 -19.88 18.20 5.88
CA GLU A 159 -18.74 18.55 6.74
C GLU A 159 -18.08 17.29 7.30
N SER A 160 -18.87 16.32 7.75
CA SER A 160 -18.38 15.02 8.24
C SER A 160 -17.55 14.29 7.18
N ILE A 161 -18.03 14.27 5.93
CA ILE A 161 -17.30 13.65 4.81
C ILE A 161 -16.00 14.42 4.50
N ASN A 162 -16.01 15.75 4.59
CA ASN A 162 -14.82 16.56 4.38
C ASN A 162 -13.77 16.34 5.48
N ILE A 163 -14.18 16.22 6.74
CA ILE A 163 -13.28 15.84 7.85
C ILE A 163 -12.65 14.48 7.56
N LEU A 164 -13.45 13.48 7.18
CA LEU A 164 -12.96 12.13 6.88
C LEU A 164 -11.96 12.08 5.72
N LYS A 165 -12.13 12.89 4.69
CA LYS A 165 -11.15 13.00 3.59
C LYS A 165 -9.81 13.55 4.09
N LYS A 166 -9.85 14.63 4.88
CA LYS A 166 -8.64 15.22 5.48
C LYS A 166 -7.94 14.23 6.39
N MET A 167 -8.69 13.49 7.21
CA MET A 167 -8.13 12.44 8.08
C MET A 167 -7.43 11.33 7.26
N ASP A 168 -8.01 10.91 6.13
CA ASP A 168 -7.38 9.92 5.23
C ASP A 168 -6.03 10.40 4.69
N GLU A 169 -6.00 11.66 4.22
CA GLU A 169 -4.79 12.33 3.72
C GLU A 169 -3.74 12.50 4.85
N THR A 170 -4.17 12.89 6.05
CA THR A 170 -3.29 13.01 7.23
C THR A 170 -2.65 11.68 7.61
N LEU A 171 -3.38 10.56 7.54
CA LEU A 171 -2.79 9.24 7.79
C LEU A 171 -1.72 8.86 6.77
N ASP A 172 -1.92 9.19 5.49
CA ASP A 172 -0.89 8.96 4.47
C ASP A 172 0.36 9.80 4.77
N GLN A 173 0.17 11.07 5.11
CA GLN A 173 1.27 11.97 5.48
C GLN A 173 2.02 11.48 6.71
N LEU A 174 1.31 11.05 7.76
CA LEU A 174 1.90 10.48 8.97
C LEU A 174 2.73 9.23 8.67
N TYR A 175 2.21 8.33 7.83
CA TYR A 175 2.95 7.12 7.45
C TYR A 175 4.21 7.45 6.63
N GLN A 176 4.13 8.36 5.66
CA GLN A 176 5.33 8.81 4.93
C GLN A 176 6.35 9.47 5.83
N GLN A 177 5.90 10.35 6.74
CA GLN A 177 6.78 11.00 7.70
C GLN A 177 7.47 9.99 8.62
N GLN A 178 6.76 8.95 9.07
CA GLN A 178 7.36 7.88 9.89
C GLN A 178 8.43 7.11 9.12
N ILE A 179 8.15 6.71 7.87
CA ILE A 179 9.16 6.06 7.01
C ILE A 179 10.38 6.96 6.87
N ARG A 180 10.16 8.25 6.56
CA ARG A 180 11.24 9.22 6.37
C ARG A 180 12.10 9.39 7.62
N VAL A 181 11.49 9.56 8.80
CA VAL A 181 12.18 9.69 10.09
C VAL A 181 13.01 8.43 10.37
N SER A 182 12.39 7.26 10.24
CA SER A 182 13.04 5.98 10.56
C SER A 182 14.21 5.68 9.62
N SER A 183 14.02 5.85 8.31
CA SER A 183 15.07 5.66 7.31
C SER A 183 16.21 6.65 7.51
N SER A 184 15.93 7.87 7.97
CA SER A 184 16.98 8.86 8.25
C SER A 184 17.84 8.42 9.44
N TRP A 185 17.22 7.90 10.52
CA TRP A 185 17.97 7.33 11.64
C TRP A 185 18.86 6.15 11.21
N LEU A 186 18.35 5.27 10.35
CA LEU A 186 19.13 4.14 9.82
C LEU A 186 20.33 4.59 8.98
N VAL A 187 20.19 5.64 8.16
CA VAL A 187 21.31 6.21 7.38
C VAL A 187 22.41 6.78 8.27
N TYR A 188 22.05 7.28 9.46
CA TYR A 188 23.01 7.74 10.47
C TYR A 188 23.42 6.64 11.47
N GLU A 189 23.18 5.38 11.12
CA GLU A 189 23.56 4.18 11.89
C GLU A 189 22.96 4.13 13.30
N ASP A 190 21.82 4.78 13.52
CA ASP A 190 21.09 4.78 14.79
C ASP A 190 19.85 3.87 14.74
N GLU A 191 20.10 2.56 14.71
CA GLU A 191 19.03 1.55 14.73
C GLU A 191 18.14 1.64 15.98
N GLY A 192 18.70 2.09 17.11
CA GLY A 192 18.00 2.24 18.37
C GLY A 192 16.88 3.26 18.27
N GLU A 193 17.20 4.47 17.78
CA GLU A 193 16.21 5.52 17.54
C GLU A 193 15.22 5.13 16.44
N ALA A 194 15.68 4.50 15.35
CA ALA A 194 14.78 4.01 14.31
C ALA A 194 13.71 3.06 14.88
N ARG A 195 14.12 2.07 15.69
CA ARG A 195 13.18 1.15 16.35
C ARG A 195 12.31 1.86 17.39
N SER A 196 12.87 2.81 18.14
CA SER A 196 12.12 3.59 19.14
C SER A 196 10.96 4.36 18.49
N THR A 197 11.23 5.09 17.40
CA THR A 197 10.21 5.85 16.68
C THR A 197 9.10 4.95 16.11
N TRP A 198 9.45 3.80 15.53
CA TRP A 198 8.46 2.82 15.06
C TRP A 198 7.58 2.27 16.19
N ASN A 199 8.15 2.04 17.36
CA ASN A 199 7.40 1.58 18.52
C ASN A 199 6.41 2.63 19.03
N GLU A 200 6.81 3.91 19.09
CA GLU A 200 5.91 5.02 19.46
C GLU A 200 4.80 5.20 18.42
N PHE A 201 5.14 5.14 17.14
CA PHE A 201 4.19 5.20 16.04
C PHE A 201 3.15 4.08 16.11
N ALA A 202 3.59 2.84 16.35
CA ALA A 202 2.70 1.69 16.49
C ALA A 202 1.77 1.82 17.70
N LYS A 203 2.30 2.21 18.85
CA LYS A 203 1.53 2.44 20.08
C LYS A 203 0.52 3.59 19.97
N SER A 204 0.76 4.55 19.08
CA SER A 204 -0.19 5.64 18.81
C SER A 204 -1.25 5.24 17.79
N SER A 205 -0.87 4.45 16.79
CA SER A 205 -1.76 4.04 15.69
C SER A 205 -2.77 2.98 16.12
N GLU A 206 -2.40 2.03 16.98
CA GLU A 206 -3.29 0.92 17.36
C GLU A 206 -4.53 1.36 18.16
N PRO A 207 -4.41 2.16 19.24
CA PRO A 207 -5.59 2.64 19.97
C PRO A 207 -6.49 3.55 19.11
N LEU A 208 -5.88 4.37 18.23
CA LEU A 208 -6.63 5.19 17.29
C LEU A 208 -7.47 4.34 16.33
N ALA A 209 -6.89 3.24 15.83
CA ALA A 209 -7.58 2.29 14.97
C ALA A 209 -8.80 1.67 15.67
N GLU A 210 -8.65 1.29 16.94
CA GLU A 210 -9.73 0.72 17.75
C GLU A 210 -10.88 1.72 17.96
N ILE A 211 -10.58 2.94 18.38
CA ILE A 211 -11.57 4.01 18.57
C ILE A 211 -12.35 4.29 17.27
N TRP A 212 -11.66 4.26 16.12
CA TRP A 212 -12.31 4.44 14.82
C TRP A 212 -13.14 3.26 14.42
N ARG A 213 -12.70 2.03 14.68
CA ARG A 213 -13.49 0.83 14.42
C ARG A 213 -14.81 0.89 15.18
N GLU A 214 -14.76 1.09 16.49
CA GLU A 214 -15.95 1.20 17.35
C GLU A 214 -16.91 2.29 16.86
N TYR A 215 -16.38 3.45 16.48
CA TYR A 215 -17.20 4.53 15.97
C TYR A 215 -17.79 4.19 14.59
N GLY A 216 -17.03 3.53 13.71
CA GLY A 216 -17.50 3.09 12.41
C GLY A 216 -18.68 2.12 12.53
N ASP A 217 -18.59 1.17 13.45
CA ASP A 217 -19.65 0.22 13.76
C ASP A 217 -20.90 0.95 14.32
N LEU A 218 -20.72 1.94 15.20
CA LEU A 218 -21.81 2.79 15.68
C LEU A 218 -22.52 3.53 14.53
N VAL A 219 -21.76 4.12 13.60
CA VAL A 219 -22.35 4.82 12.45
C VAL A 219 -23.07 3.84 11.50
N TRP A 220 -22.56 2.61 11.37
CA TRP A 220 -23.25 1.56 10.62
C TRP A 220 -24.61 1.20 11.25
N ASP A 221 -24.67 1.08 12.58
CA ASP A 221 -25.93 0.87 13.30
C ASP A 221 -26.93 2.01 13.08
N MET A 222 -26.46 3.26 13.01
CA MET A 222 -27.30 4.40 12.64
C MET A 222 -27.84 4.25 11.21
N TYR A 223 -27.02 3.81 10.26
CA TYR A 223 -27.45 3.52 8.89
C TYR A 223 -28.57 2.47 8.84
N LEU A 224 -28.47 1.39 9.63
CA LEU A 224 -29.48 0.34 9.65
C LEU A 224 -30.83 0.84 10.16
N LYS A 225 -30.83 1.72 11.16
CA LYS A 225 -32.03 2.26 11.84
C LYS A 225 -32.64 3.48 11.15
N GLU A 226 -31.90 4.17 10.29
CA GLU A 226 -32.35 5.39 9.63
C GLU A 226 -33.44 5.13 8.57
N ALA A 227 -34.49 5.94 8.62
CA ALA A 227 -35.66 5.87 7.73
C ALA A 227 -35.55 6.86 6.56
N SER A 228 -34.95 8.03 6.76
CA SER A 228 -34.72 9.02 5.71
C SER A 228 -33.73 8.48 4.67
N PRO A 229 -34.09 8.39 3.38
CA PRO A 229 -33.18 7.90 2.34
C PRO A 229 -31.89 8.71 2.23
N GLN A 230 -31.97 10.04 2.40
CA GLN A 230 -30.81 10.93 2.31
C GLN A 230 -29.84 10.70 3.49
N ALA A 231 -30.36 10.71 4.73
CA ALA A 231 -29.55 10.48 5.92
C ALA A 231 -28.98 9.06 5.94
N LYS A 232 -29.78 8.06 5.54
CA LYS A 232 -29.37 6.66 5.42
C LYS A 232 -28.17 6.52 4.47
N GLN A 233 -28.24 7.13 3.29
CA GLN A 233 -27.11 7.13 2.35
C GLN A 233 -25.87 7.83 2.92
N ALA A 234 -26.05 8.93 3.66
CA ALA A 234 -24.95 9.65 4.28
C ALA A 234 -24.26 8.81 5.38
N TYR A 235 -25.02 8.23 6.31
CA TYR A 235 -24.50 7.32 7.33
C TYR A 235 -23.74 6.15 6.72
N ARG A 236 -24.27 5.55 5.65
CA ARG A 236 -23.58 4.48 4.92
C ARG A 236 -22.18 4.91 4.43
N VAL A 237 -22.08 6.08 3.80
CA VAL A 237 -20.80 6.59 3.29
C VAL A 237 -19.83 6.90 4.42
N ILE A 238 -20.32 7.49 5.51
CA ILE A 238 -19.51 7.87 6.68
C ILE A 238 -19.00 6.61 7.39
N ALA A 239 -19.86 5.63 7.66
CA ALA A 239 -19.48 4.35 8.27
C ALA A 239 -18.37 3.66 7.47
N PHE A 240 -18.54 3.50 6.15
CA PHE A 240 -17.51 2.90 5.30
C PHE A 240 -16.17 3.64 5.35
N ARG A 241 -16.19 4.98 5.40
CA ARG A 241 -14.96 5.77 5.47
C ARG A 241 -14.27 5.59 6.82
N VAL A 242 -15.01 5.69 7.92
CA VAL A 242 -14.47 5.50 9.28
C VAL A 242 -13.86 4.11 9.43
N ILE A 243 -14.58 3.05 9.03
CA ILE A 243 -14.08 1.66 9.12
C ILE A 243 -12.82 1.48 8.25
N ARG A 244 -12.77 2.06 7.04
CA ARG A 244 -11.55 2.02 6.21
C ARG A 244 -10.36 2.72 6.88
N LEU A 245 -10.57 3.88 7.51
CA LEU A 245 -9.52 4.58 8.25
C LEU A 245 -8.99 3.73 9.41
N SER A 246 -9.87 3.02 10.13
CA SER A 246 -9.46 2.08 11.17
C SER A 246 -8.54 0.97 10.62
N GLY A 247 -8.90 0.39 9.47
CA GLY A 247 -8.07 -0.62 8.80
C GLY A 247 -6.69 -0.09 8.43
N LYS A 248 -6.63 1.14 7.89
CA LYS A 248 -5.37 1.83 7.55
C LYS A 248 -4.50 2.08 8.79
N ALA A 249 -5.10 2.53 9.89
CA ALA A 249 -4.39 2.74 11.15
C ALA A 249 -3.88 1.41 11.76
N TYR A 250 -4.61 0.30 11.62
CA TYR A 250 -4.08 -1.02 11.97
C TYR A 250 -2.91 -1.45 11.07
N GLU A 251 -2.94 -1.18 9.76
CA GLU A 251 -1.76 -1.42 8.89
C GLU A 251 -0.53 -0.62 9.35
N MET A 252 -0.73 0.64 9.79
CA MET A 252 0.33 1.51 10.31
C MET A 252 0.93 0.91 11.59
N ALA A 253 0.07 0.50 12.53
CA ALA A 253 0.47 -0.13 13.77
C ALA A 253 1.22 -1.45 13.54
N ALA A 254 0.67 -2.32 12.68
CA ALA A 254 1.25 -3.62 12.38
C ALA A 254 2.62 -3.50 11.70
N THR A 255 2.77 -2.53 10.79
CA THR A 255 4.07 -2.19 10.17
C THR A 255 5.08 -1.74 11.23
N GLY A 256 4.69 -0.82 12.12
CA GLY A 256 5.58 -0.36 13.19
C GLY A 256 5.98 -1.47 14.16
N PHE A 257 5.07 -2.36 14.55
CA PHE A 257 5.43 -3.52 15.37
C PHE A 257 6.41 -4.46 14.64
N GLY A 258 6.24 -4.66 13.33
CA GLY A 258 7.16 -5.42 12.50
C GLY A 258 8.58 -4.88 12.54
N HIS A 259 8.76 -3.57 12.35
CA HIS A 259 10.08 -2.92 12.41
C HIS A 259 10.72 -2.94 13.80
N THR A 260 9.95 -3.19 14.87
CA THR A 260 10.47 -3.27 16.24
C THR A 260 10.85 -4.70 16.66
N GLY A 261 10.69 -5.69 15.78
CA GLY A 261 10.89 -7.11 16.11
C GLY A 261 9.76 -7.71 16.96
N LYS A 262 8.64 -7.01 17.15
CA LYS A 262 7.47 -7.50 17.89
C LYS A 262 6.55 -8.28 16.96
N PHE A 263 7.07 -9.32 16.31
CA PHE A 263 6.41 -9.98 15.19
C PHE A 263 5.07 -10.61 15.60
N LYS A 264 4.95 -11.19 16.79
CA LYS A 264 3.66 -11.70 17.32
C LYS A 264 2.58 -10.61 17.39
N ARG A 265 2.94 -9.41 17.82
CA ARG A 265 1.99 -8.28 17.88
C ARG A 265 1.69 -7.79 16.46
N ALA A 266 2.71 -7.65 15.61
CA ALA A 266 2.54 -7.30 14.20
C ALA A 266 1.56 -8.24 13.49
N ALA A 267 1.73 -9.56 13.66
CA ALA A 267 0.89 -10.58 13.07
C ALA A 267 -0.57 -10.45 13.52
N LYS A 268 -0.81 -10.32 14.83
CA LYS A 268 -2.15 -10.07 15.38
C LYS A 268 -2.77 -8.80 14.82
N THR A 269 -2.02 -7.70 14.78
CA THR A 269 -2.53 -6.41 14.30
C THR A 269 -2.84 -6.47 12.79
N TRP A 270 -2.04 -7.19 11.98
CA TRP A 270 -2.35 -7.47 10.57
C TRP A 270 -3.61 -8.33 10.40
N SER A 271 -3.81 -9.35 11.23
CA SER A 271 -5.05 -10.14 11.24
C SER A 271 -6.27 -9.28 11.59
N VAL A 272 -6.17 -8.40 12.59
CA VAL A 272 -7.25 -7.45 12.92
C VAL A 272 -7.54 -6.49 11.76
N ALA A 273 -6.50 -5.99 11.09
CA ALA A 273 -6.68 -5.19 9.88
C ALA A 273 -7.43 -5.97 8.80
N ALA A 274 -7.13 -7.26 8.62
CA ALA A 274 -7.85 -8.11 7.68
C ALA A 274 -9.32 -8.28 8.04
N ASP A 275 -9.62 -8.48 9.32
CA ASP A 275 -11.01 -8.58 9.81
C ASP A 275 -11.79 -7.28 9.57
N VAL A 276 -11.15 -6.12 9.74
CA VAL A 276 -11.76 -4.83 9.36
C VAL A 276 -12.10 -4.80 7.86
N ALA A 277 -11.24 -5.31 6.98
CA ALA A 277 -11.57 -5.41 5.55
C ALA A 277 -12.72 -6.40 5.28
N LYS A 278 -12.79 -7.52 6.02
CA LYS A 278 -13.92 -8.47 5.94
C LYS A 278 -15.24 -7.81 6.37
N VAL A 279 -15.23 -6.98 7.41
CA VAL A 279 -16.40 -6.18 7.83
C VAL A 279 -16.85 -5.23 6.72
N VAL A 280 -15.92 -4.50 6.10
CA VAL A 280 -16.25 -3.63 4.96
C VAL A 280 -16.81 -4.45 3.78
N MET A 281 -16.21 -5.60 3.47
CA MET A 281 -16.67 -6.52 2.43
C MET A 281 -18.11 -6.99 2.69
N GLN A 282 -18.41 -7.40 3.92
CA GLN A 282 -19.75 -7.81 4.34
C GLN A 282 -20.76 -6.66 4.16
N HIS A 283 -20.47 -5.48 4.69
CA HIS A 283 -21.34 -4.31 4.55
C HIS A 283 -21.53 -3.86 3.09
N LYS A 284 -20.52 -4.03 2.23
CA LYS A 284 -20.64 -3.80 0.78
C LYS A 284 -21.60 -4.79 0.14
N THR A 285 -21.53 -6.05 0.53
CA THR A 285 -22.44 -7.10 0.07
C THR A 285 -23.88 -6.81 0.50
N GLU A 286 -24.10 -6.55 1.79
CA GLU A 286 -25.41 -6.24 2.38
C GLU A 286 -26.07 -5.00 1.76
N SER A 287 -25.26 -4.00 1.40
CA SER A 287 -25.76 -2.76 0.80
C SER A 287 -25.82 -2.77 -0.74
N GLY A 288 -25.69 -3.94 -1.37
CA GLY A 288 -25.83 -4.13 -2.81
C GLY A 288 -24.77 -3.42 -3.64
N ALA A 289 -23.54 -3.30 -3.15
CA ALA A 289 -22.44 -2.71 -3.90
C ALA A 289 -22.02 -3.60 -5.10
N PRO A 290 -21.40 -3.03 -6.14
CA PRO A 290 -20.86 -3.82 -7.25
C PRO A 290 -19.88 -4.90 -6.78
N ALA A 291 -19.89 -6.06 -7.45
CA ALA A 291 -19.02 -7.19 -7.13
C ALA A 291 -17.52 -6.80 -7.10
N SER A 292 -17.08 -5.92 -8.00
CA SER A 292 -15.70 -5.42 -8.03
C SER A 292 -15.27 -4.74 -6.73
N HIS A 293 -16.18 -4.06 -6.03
CA HIS A 293 -15.89 -3.47 -4.72
C HIS A 293 -15.75 -4.53 -3.63
N VAL A 294 -16.61 -5.56 -3.65
CA VAL A 294 -16.55 -6.69 -2.71
C VAL A 294 -15.24 -7.45 -2.92
N THR A 295 -14.92 -7.79 -4.18
CA THR A 295 -13.67 -8.45 -4.58
C THR A 295 -12.44 -7.65 -4.17
N PHE A 296 -12.44 -6.32 -4.30
CA PHE A 296 -11.34 -5.49 -3.83
C PHE A 296 -11.06 -5.67 -2.33
N TYR A 297 -12.09 -5.66 -1.48
CA TYR A 297 -11.89 -5.86 -0.04
C TYR A 297 -11.53 -7.31 0.31
N SER A 298 -11.97 -8.28 -0.48
CA SER A 298 -11.53 -9.67 -0.37
C SER A 298 -10.01 -9.78 -0.59
N TYR A 299 -9.49 -9.15 -1.66
CA TYR A 299 -8.05 -9.09 -1.90
C TYR A 299 -7.31 -8.30 -0.83
N GLN A 300 -7.87 -7.18 -0.35
CA GLN A 300 -7.28 -6.41 0.75
C GLN A 300 -7.16 -7.25 2.04
N ALA A 301 -8.22 -7.97 2.42
CA ALA A 301 -8.19 -8.85 3.59
C ALA A 301 -7.18 -9.99 3.41
N SER A 302 -7.13 -10.61 2.23
CA SER A 302 -6.16 -11.65 1.88
C SER A 302 -4.71 -11.16 2.00
N SER A 303 -4.36 -10.01 1.41
CA SER A 303 -2.99 -9.47 1.51
C SER A 303 -2.60 -9.11 2.95
N ARG A 304 -3.53 -8.60 3.76
CA ARG A 304 -3.30 -8.36 5.20
C ARG A 304 -3.04 -9.66 5.95
N LEU A 305 -3.76 -10.75 5.64
CA LEU A 305 -3.50 -12.07 6.22
C LEU A 305 -2.18 -12.70 5.72
N HIS A 306 -1.77 -12.46 4.48
CA HIS A 306 -0.43 -12.85 4.03
C HIS A 306 0.67 -12.10 4.79
N ARG A 307 0.49 -10.80 5.09
CA ARG A 307 1.39 -10.07 6.03
C ARG A 307 1.38 -10.70 7.42
N ALA A 308 0.20 -11.06 7.96
CA ALA A 308 0.12 -11.74 9.25
C ALA A 308 0.87 -13.08 9.23
N THR A 309 0.70 -13.88 8.17
CA THR A 309 1.37 -15.17 7.97
C THR A 309 2.89 -15.01 8.00
N TYR A 310 3.43 -14.00 7.29
CA TYR A 310 4.86 -13.67 7.30
C TYR A 310 5.37 -13.45 8.73
N TYR A 311 4.68 -12.62 9.52
CA TYR A 311 5.10 -12.35 10.89
C TYR A 311 4.88 -13.53 11.84
N TRP A 312 3.87 -14.37 11.62
CA TRP A 312 3.71 -15.61 12.38
C TRP A 312 4.84 -16.61 12.12
N ALA A 313 5.33 -16.68 10.89
CA ALA A 313 6.47 -17.52 10.54
C ALA A 313 7.77 -17.03 11.19
N LEU A 314 7.98 -15.71 11.29
CA LEU A 314 9.11 -15.16 12.04
C LEU A 314 9.06 -15.44 13.55
N GLU A 315 7.87 -15.71 14.10
CA GLU A 315 7.66 -16.14 15.49
C GLU A 315 7.70 -17.66 15.67
N ALA A 316 7.95 -18.43 14.61
CA ALA A 316 7.87 -19.90 14.60
C ALA A 316 6.54 -20.45 15.16
N ASN A 317 5.42 -19.78 14.86
CA ASN A 317 4.09 -20.19 15.28
C ASN A 317 3.30 -20.83 14.13
N GLU A 318 3.54 -22.13 13.92
CA GLU A 318 3.01 -22.87 12.77
C GLU A 318 1.48 -22.91 12.70
N ASP A 319 0.79 -23.13 13.82
CA ASP A 319 -0.67 -23.16 13.85
C ASP A 319 -1.28 -21.85 13.32
N ASN A 320 -0.75 -20.71 13.78
CA ASN A 320 -1.23 -19.40 13.33
C ASN A 320 -0.79 -19.09 11.89
N VAL A 321 0.35 -19.61 11.43
CA VAL A 321 0.76 -19.54 10.03
C VAL A 321 -0.27 -20.24 9.15
N LEU A 322 -0.57 -21.51 9.43
CA LEU A 322 -1.50 -22.32 8.65
C LEU A 322 -2.91 -21.72 8.67
N GLN A 323 -3.38 -21.27 9.84
CA GLN A 323 -4.68 -20.64 9.97
C GLN A 323 -4.79 -19.34 9.16
N ALA A 324 -3.82 -18.42 9.31
CA ALA A 324 -3.85 -17.14 8.60
C ALA A 324 -3.75 -17.36 7.08
N LEU A 325 -2.97 -18.36 6.66
CA LEU A 325 -2.77 -18.67 5.26
C LEU A 325 -4.01 -19.28 4.59
N ALA A 326 -4.67 -20.22 5.27
CA ALA A 326 -5.92 -20.82 4.80
C ALA A 326 -7.00 -19.74 4.62
N GLN A 327 -7.15 -18.85 5.61
CA GLN A 327 -8.08 -17.72 5.48
C GLN A 327 -7.72 -16.76 4.34
N ALA A 328 -6.43 -16.51 4.10
CA ALA A 328 -5.99 -15.65 3.00
C ALA A 328 -6.32 -16.26 1.63
N GLN A 329 -6.22 -17.59 1.50
CA GLN A 329 -6.52 -18.33 0.27
C GLN A 329 -8.01 -18.35 -0.03
N GLU A 330 -8.84 -18.65 0.98
CA GLU A 330 -10.30 -18.62 0.87
C GLU A 330 -10.78 -17.25 0.33
N LEU A 331 -10.23 -16.16 0.87
CA LEU A 331 -10.58 -14.80 0.44
C LEU A 331 -10.07 -14.46 -0.98
N SER A 332 -8.99 -15.09 -1.44
CA SER A 332 -8.43 -14.82 -2.77
C SER A 332 -8.94 -15.77 -3.85
N GLY A 333 -9.67 -16.83 -3.47
CA GLY A 333 -10.11 -17.90 -4.38
C GLY A 333 -8.95 -18.72 -4.96
N LYS A 334 -7.86 -18.89 -4.20
CA LYS A 334 -6.62 -19.57 -4.62
C LYS A 334 -6.30 -20.74 -3.69
N ASP A 335 -7.10 -21.79 -3.75
CA ASP A 335 -7.03 -22.94 -2.82
C ASP A 335 -5.75 -23.79 -3.00
N ASP A 336 -5.10 -23.72 -4.16
CA ASP A 336 -3.97 -24.58 -4.54
C ASP A 336 -2.75 -24.44 -3.61
N MET A 337 -2.56 -23.27 -3.00
CA MET A 337 -1.36 -23.00 -2.21
C MET A 337 -1.32 -23.77 -0.88
N HIS A 338 -2.46 -24.07 -0.24
CA HIS A 338 -2.45 -24.74 1.06
C HIS A 338 -1.88 -26.15 0.91
N GLN A 339 -2.35 -26.83 -0.13
CA GLN A 339 -1.99 -28.19 -0.48
C GLN A 339 -0.50 -28.29 -0.85
N LEU A 340 0.00 -27.31 -1.61
CA LEU A 340 1.42 -27.26 -1.97
C LEU A 340 2.34 -27.11 -0.75
N LEU A 341 1.90 -26.42 0.29
CA LEU A 341 2.70 -26.16 1.48
C LEU A 341 2.68 -27.34 2.44
N ILE A 342 1.51 -27.95 2.67
CA ILE A 342 1.40 -29.20 3.42
C ILE A 342 2.31 -30.25 2.78
N ALA A 343 2.22 -30.43 1.45
CA ALA A 343 3.05 -31.40 0.74
C ALA A 343 4.55 -31.06 0.75
N ALA A 344 4.94 -29.79 0.88
CA ALA A 344 6.35 -29.40 0.99
C ALA A 344 6.91 -29.66 2.40
N GLU A 345 6.08 -29.51 3.43
CA GLU A 345 6.46 -29.78 4.82
C GLU A 345 6.56 -31.29 5.08
N GLU A 346 5.59 -32.07 4.61
CA GLU A 346 5.61 -33.54 4.72
C GLU A 346 6.87 -34.17 4.10
N ARG A 347 7.33 -33.66 2.95
CA ARG A 347 8.56 -34.14 2.30
C ARG A 347 9.83 -33.86 3.11
N LYS A 348 9.90 -32.73 3.81
CA LYS A 348 11.05 -32.42 4.68
C LYS A 348 11.11 -33.34 5.89
N ASP A 349 9.95 -33.67 6.45
CA ASP A 349 9.88 -34.60 7.57
C ASP A 349 10.34 -36.00 7.13
N GLU A 350 9.91 -36.47 5.96
CA GLU A 350 10.36 -37.75 5.39
C GLU A 350 11.88 -37.80 5.15
N GLU A 351 12.48 -36.74 4.61
CA GLU A 351 13.94 -36.64 4.40
C GLU A 351 14.74 -36.60 5.72
N SER A 352 14.19 -35.96 6.76
CA SER A 352 14.80 -35.89 8.08
C SER A 352 14.83 -37.25 8.80
N VAL A 353 13.81 -38.10 8.57
CA VAL A 353 13.74 -39.45 9.12
C VAL A 353 14.75 -40.38 8.43
N GLN A 354 14.97 -40.23 7.12
CA GLN A 354 15.92 -41.05 6.37
C GLN A 354 17.39 -40.75 6.71
N THR A 355 17.71 -39.53 7.14
CA THR A 355 19.08 -39.11 7.46
C THR A 355 19.55 -39.52 8.85
N VAL A 356 18.63 -39.86 9.78
CA VAL A 356 18.97 -40.37 11.12
C VAL A 356 19.16 -41.90 11.12
N GLY A 357 18.69 -42.60 10.08
CA GLY A 357 18.77 -44.06 9.94
C GLY A 357 20.03 -44.60 9.26
N ASN A 358 20.94 -43.73 8.81
CA ASN A 358 22.25 -44.06 8.22
C ASN A 358 23.37 -43.53 9.11
#